data_AF-A0A8S3UW86-F1
#
_entry.id   AF-A0A8S3UW86-F1
#
_cell.length_a   1.000
_cell.length_b   1.000
_cell.length_c   1.000
_cell.angle_alpha   90.00
_cell.angle_beta   90.00
_cell.angle_gamma   90.00
#
_symmetry.space_group_name_H-M   'P 1'
#
loop_
_entity.id
_entity.type
_entity.pdbx_description
1 polymer ?
#
loop_
_entity_poly.entity_id
_entity_poly.type
_entity_poly.pdbx_seq_one_letter_code
_entity_poly.pdbx_strand_id
1 'polypeptide(L)'
;MPNAGTRSKGNHFNPNPTVIVRLLRRHVDTETKKKTKAEYQKEYRERKRLQNVEEYLQKENERKRNSYVKSTELSKRDLERKRRINRENVKLYRQRKKQEKQLVKQNDVSNKRTSSRKRISRAISRANRKIHKLEKELKTSNRKVWKLKKRISRLKIVKNESKSNKNQQNKENITPLTSADDEMRYVGLEPSKYKTIRRKLQFHNVLVEEIKAVDPCFTKNIVNGKVTKKFKMKSITSQVFRYP
;
A
#
# COMPACT_ATOMS: atom_id res chain seq x y z
N MET A 1 27.14 -66.91 8.06
CA MET A 1 28.27 -66.43 7.24
C MET A 1 28.57 -64.98 7.60
N PRO A 2 29.85 -64.57 7.68
CA PRO A 2 30.29 -63.36 8.38
C PRO A 2 30.49 -62.12 7.49
N ASN A 3 30.58 -60.96 8.16
CA ASN A 3 31.32 -59.73 7.85
C ASN A 3 30.99 -58.90 6.58
N ALA A 4 30.67 -57.62 6.80
CA ALA A 4 31.64 -56.53 6.61
C ALA A 4 31.07 -55.19 7.09
N GLY A 5 31.52 -54.72 8.26
CA GLY A 5 31.36 -53.33 8.68
C GLY A 5 32.47 -52.47 8.08
N THR A 6 32.11 -51.40 7.36
CA THR A 6 33.05 -50.37 6.94
C THR A 6 32.96 -49.17 7.89
N ARG A 7 33.92 -49.10 8.82
CA ARG A 7 34.20 -47.91 9.63
C ARG A 7 34.81 -46.80 8.77
N SER A 8 34.09 -45.69 8.61
CA SER A 8 34.62 -44.42 8.12
C SER A 8 35.57 -43.82 9.17
N LYS A 9 36.89 -43.86 8.92
CA LYS A 9 37.88 -43.12 9.71
C LYS A 9 37.92 -41.67 9.23
N GLY A 10 37.48 -40.74 10.08
CA GLY A 10 37.72 -39.32 9.89
C GLY A 10 39.22 -39.03 9.96
N ASN A 11 39.80 -38.59 8.85
CA ASN A 11 41.13 -38.01 8.83
C ASN A 11 41.06 -36.59 9.42
N HIS A 12 41.27 -36.47 10.72
CA HIS A 12 41.66 -35.20 11.32
C HIS A 12 43.10 -34.90 10.90
N PHE A 13 43.23 -34.15 9.81
CA PHE A 13 44.48 -33.54 9.41
C PHE A 13 44.87 -32.53 10.50
N ASN A 14 45.81 -32.92 11.36
CA ASN A 14 46.37 -32.06 12.39
C ASN A 14 47.66 -31.46 11.82
N PRO A 15 47.63 -30.25 11.22
CA PRO A 15 48.81 -29.66 10.62
C PRO A 15 49.87 -29.43 11.70
N ASN A 16 51.03 -30.03 11.48
CA ASN A 16 52.19 -29.94 12.35
C ASN A 16 52.50 -28.45 12.67
N PRO A 17 52.54 -28.03 13.95
CA PRO A 17 52.66 -26.61 14.35
C PRO A 17 53.93 -25.94 13.79
N THR A 18 54.96 -26.71 13.45
CA THR A 18 56.18 -26.20 12.80
C THR A 18 55.94 -25.65 11.39
N VAL A 19 54.95 -26.19 10.66
CA VAL A 19 54.57 -25.73 9.31
C VAL A 19 53.79 -24.42 9.39
N ILE A 20 52.95 -24.27 10.41
CA ILE A 20 52.19 -23.03 10.68
C ILE A 20 53.13 -21.89 11.08
N VAL A 21 54.11 -22.16 11.94
CA VAL A 21 55.13 -21.16 12.33
C VAL A 21 56.02 -20.75 11.15
N ARG A 22 56.34 -21.67 10.22
CA ARG A 22 57.07 -21.33 8.98
C ARG A 22 56.26 -20.49 8.00
N LEU A 23 54.95 -20.73 7.89
CA LEU A 23 54.05 -19.93 7.05
C LEU A 23 53.81 -18.54 7.66
N LEU A 24 53.70 -18.45 8.98
CA LEU A 24 53.57 -17.17 9.68
C LEU A 24 54.87 -16.34 9.62
N ARG A 25 56.06 -16.96 9.72
CA ARG A 25 57.34 -16.23 9.52
C ARG A 25 57.49 -15.65 8.11
N ARG A 26 57.02 -16.34 7.07
CA ARG A 26 57.07 -15.82 5.69
C ARG A 26 56.12 -14.64 5.45
N HIS A 27 55.05 -14.49 6.22
CA HIS A 27 54.12 -13.38 6.09
C HIS A 27 54.55 -12.13 6.86
N VAL A 28 55.27 -12.28 7.98
CA VAL A 28 55.77 -11.13 8.78
C VAL A 28 56.95 -10.41 8.11
N ASP A 29 57.74 -11.09 7.28
CA ASP A 29 58.88 -10.46 6.58
C ASP A 29 58.48 -9.60 5.35
N THR A 30 57.18 -9.51 5.02
CA THR A 30 56.71 -8.66 3.89
C THR A 30 56.44 -7.21 4.29
N GLU A 31 56.48 -6.87 5.58
CA GLU A 31 56.15 -5.51 6.07
C GLU A 31 57.37 -4.60 6.30
N THR A 32 58.59 -5.08 6.11
CA THR A 32 59.79 -4.21 6.11
C THR A 32 60.63 -4.38 4.85
N LYS A 33 60.05 -4.07 3.69
CA LYS A 33 60.88 -3.78 2.50
C LYS A 33 61.84 -2.64 2.87
N LYS A 34 63.12 -2.97 3.07
CA LYS A 34 64.19 -1.99 3.25
C LYS A 34 64.10 -1.03 2.06
N LYS A 35 63.76 0.23 2.34
CA LYS A 35 63.59 1.24 1.28
C LYS A 35 64.86 1.30 0.46
N THR A 36 64.71 1.33 -0.85
CA THR A 36 65.86 1.49 -1.74
C THR A 36 66.49 2.87 -1.50
N LYS A 37 67.78 3.04 -1.82
CA LYS A 37 68.47 4.34 -1.70
C LYS A 37 67.72 5.45 -2.44
N ALA A 38 67.08 5.12 -3.56
CA ALA A 38 66.24 6.04 -4.35
C ALA A 38 64.97 6.45 -3.59
N GLU A 39 64.29 5.52 -2.92
CA GLU A 39 63.11 5.80 -2.10
C GLU A 39 63.46 6.66 -0.88
N TYR A 40 64.57 6.36 -0.18
CA TYR A 40 65.06 7.19 0.92
C TYR A 40 65.35 8.64 0.48
N GLN A 41 65.97 8.81 -0.69
CA GLN A 41 66.22 10.14 -1.26
C GLN A 41 64.91 10.86 -1.65
N LYS A 42 63.92 10.11 -2.16
CA LYS A 42 62.60 10.66 -2.49
C LYS A 42 61.89 11.18 -1.24
N GLU A 43 61.85 10.40 -0.17
CA GLU A 43 61.25 10.82 1.11
C GLU A 43 62.02 11.95 1.78
N TYR A 44 63.34 11.99 1.68
CA TYR A 44 64.14 13.14 2.13
C TYR A 44 63.75 14.42 1.38
N ARG A 45 63.59 14.34 0.05
CA ARG A 45 63.15 15.47 -0.78
C ARG A 45 61.73 15.91 -0.42
N GLU A 46 60.81 14.98 -0.19
CA GLU A 46 59.44 15.28 0.23
C GLU A 46 59.38 15.94 1.61
N ARG A 47 60.17 15.47 2.58
CA ARG A 47 60.30 16.12 3.90
C ARG A 47 60.87 17.53 3.80
N LYS A 48 61.90 17.74 2.98
CA LYS A 48 62.48 19.08 2.77
C LYS A 48 61.54 20.02 2.02
N ARG A 49 60.75 19.51 1.08
CA ARG A 49 59.70 20.25 0.39
C ARG A 49 58.63 20.76 1.35
N LEU A 50 58.27 19.98 2.38
CA LEU A 50 57.25 20.37 3.36
C LEU A 50 57.77 21.33 4.44
N GLN A 51 59.07 21.28 4.76
CA GLN A 51 59.69 22.18 5.75
C GLN A 51 59.81 23.62 5.23
N ASN A 52 60.37 23.81 4.03
CA ASN A 52 60.55 25.14 3.39
C ASN A 52 60.18 25.05 1.90
N VAL A 53 58.89 25.22 1.59
CA VAL A 53 58.34 25.01 0.23
C VAL A 53 59.01 25.92 -0.79
N GLU A 54 59.20 27.20 -0.47
CA GLU A 54 59.71 28.22 -1.39
C GLU A 54 61.19 28.01 -1.72
N GLU A 55 62.03 27.81 -0.71
CA GLU A 55 63.47 27.55 -0.88
C GLU A 55 63.72 26.23 -1.63
N TYR A 56 62.90 25.20 -1.38
CA TYR A 56 62.96 23.94 -2.11
C TYR A 56 62.59 24.12 -3.59
N LEU A 57 61.54 24.89 -3.89
CA LEU A 57 61.14 25.19 -5.26
C LEU A 57 62.20 26.00 -6.00
N GLN A 58 62.83 26.98 -5.35
CA GLN A 58 63.94 27.76 -5.94
C GLN A 58 65.13 26.86 -6.30
N LYS A 59 65.60 26.02 -5.36
CA LYS A 59 66.69 25.06 -5.62
C LYS A 59 66.33 24.02 -6.68
N GLU A 60 65.07 23.60 -6.76
CA GLU A 60 64.62 22.67 -7.80
C GLU A 60 64.57 23.35 -9.17
N ASN A 61 64.12 24.60 -9.24
CA ASN A 61 64.10 25.40 -10.45
C ASN A 61 65.52 25.70 -10.95
N GLU A 62 66.45 26.01 -10.05
CA GLU A 62 67.87 26.17 -10.37
C GLU A 62 68.48 24.87 -10.90
N ARG A 63 68.20 23.72 -10.27
CA ARG A 63 68.62 22.40 -10.80
C ARG A 63 68.05 22.13 -12.18
N LYS A 64 66.78 22.47 -12.42
CA LYS A 64 66.15 22.33 -13.73
C LYS A 64 66.79 23.25 -14.76
N ARG A 65 67.10 24.50 -14.40
CA ARG A 65 67.82 25.46 -15.24
C ARG A 65 69.23 24.98 -15.56
N ASN A 66 69.98 24.51 -14.57
CA ASN A 66 71.35 24.03 -14.74
C ASN A 66 71.42 22.70 -15.50
N SER A 67 70.40 21.84 -15.39
CA SER A 67 70.27 20.60 -16.16
C SER A 67 69.66 20.81 -17.55
N TYR A 68 69.16 22.02 -17.85
CA TYR A 68 68.56 22.31 -19.14
C TYR A 68 69.65 22.57 -20.17
N VAL A 69 69.77 21.64 -21.12
CA VAL A 69 70.64 21.79 -22.29
C VAL A 69 69.78 22.23 -23.47
N LYS A 70 70.16 23.34 -24.12
CA LYS A 70 69.44 23.86 -25.29
C LYS A 70 69.49 22.82 -26.42
N SER A 71 68.47 22.78 -27.27
CA SER A 71 68.41 21.82 -28.38
C SER A 71 69.58 21.94 -29.36
N THR A 72 70.14 23.15 -29.50
CA THR A 72 71.30 23.45 -30.34
C THR A 72 72.61 22.87 -29.82
N GLU A 73 72.69 22.60 -28.51
CA GLU A 73 73.88 22.10 -27.82
C GLU A 73 73.87 20.57 -27.68
N LEU A 74 72.80 19.91 -28.15
CA LEU A 74 72.65 18.47 -28.07
C LEU A 74 73.27 17.79 -29.31
N SER A 75 73.90 16.64 -29.07
CA SER A 75 74.30 15.75 -30.16
C SER A 75 73.08 15.31 -30.99
N LYS A 76 73.28 15.05 -32.28
CA LYS A 76 72.25 14.54 -33.19
C LYS A 76 71.52 13.32 -32.60
N ARG A 77 72.27 12.42 -31.95
CA ARG A 77 71.74 11.21 -31.31
C ARG A 77 70.79 11.52 -30.14
N ASP A 78 71.11 12.52 -29.32
CA ASP A 78 70.29 12.90 -28.16
C ASP A 78 69.05 13.69 -28.58
N LEU A 79 69.15 14.53 -29.62
CA LEU A 79 68.00 15.17 -30.26
C LEU A 79 67.01 14.15 -30.77
N GLU A 80 67.49 13.10 -31.45
CA GLU A 80 66.65 12.03 -31.97
C GLU A 80 65.98 11.24 -30.83
N ARG A 81 66.72 10.92 -29.77
CA ARG A 81 66.15 10.29 -28.55
C ARG A 81 65.04 11.16 -27.93
N LYS A 82 65.27 12.48 -27.78
CA LYS A 82 64.24 13.41 -27.27
C LYS A 82 63.01 13.45 -28.17
N ARG A 83 63.19 13.52 -29.49
CA ARG A 83 62.08 13.49 -30.46
C ARG A 83 61.28 12.20 -30.38
N ARG A 84 61.95 11.04 -30.23
CA ARG A 84 61.30 9.74 -30.07
C ARG A 84 60.44 9.69 -28.81
N ILE A 85 61.01 10.07 -27.66
CA ILE A 85 60.28 10.12 -26.38
C ILE A 85 59.07 11.07 -26.48
N ASN A 86 59.24 12.25 -27.08
CA ASN A 86 58.13 13.18 -27.28
C ASN A 86 57.03 12.61 -28.17
N ARG A 87 57.38 11.91 -29.26
CA ARG A 87 56.40 11.23 -30.11
C ARG A 87 55.63 10.16 -29.35
N GLU A 88 56.33 9.34 -28.55
CA GLU A 88 55.72 8.33 -27.69
C GLU A 88 54.78 8.95 -26.65
N ASN A 89 55.22 10.02 -25.97
CA ASN A 89 54.41 10.75 -25.00
C ASN A 89 53.15 11.37 -25.64
N VAL A 90 53.28 11.97 -26.81
CA VAL A 90 52.14 12.53 -27.56
C VAL A 90 51.18 11.41 -27.97
N LYS A 91 51.69 10.25 -28.39
CA LYS A 91 50.86 9.08 -28.74
C LYS A 91 50.08 8.57 -27.52
N LEU A 92 50.75 8.42 -26.38
CA LEU A 92 50.13 8.00 -25.13
C LEU A 92 49.08 9.01 -24.65
N TYR A 93 49.37 10.31 -24.73
CA TYR A 93 48.43 11.37 -24.40
C TYR A 93 47.16 11.28 -25.25
N ARG A 94 47.31 11.12 -26.58
CA ARG A 94 46.18 10.96 -27.50
C ARG A 94 45.36 9.71 -27.21
N GLN A 95 46.00 8.59 -26.88
CA GLN A 95 45.31 7.36 -26.49
C GLN A 95 44.51 7.55 -25.20
N ARG A 96 45.12 8.15 -24.16
CA ARG A 96 44.45 8.46 -22.90
C ARG A 96 43.21 9.34 -23.13
N LYS A 97 43.34 10.40 -23.92
CA LYS A 97 42.21 11.29 -24.25
C LYS A 97 41.11 10.59 -25.05
N LYS A 98 41.44 9.62 -25.91
CA LYS A 98 40.44 8.81 -26.61
C LYS A 98 39.68 7.89 -25.64
N GLN A 99 40.38 7.22 -24.73
CA GLN A 99 39.78 6.36 -23.70
C GLN A 99 38.86 7.16 -22.78
N GLU A 100 39.30 8.33 -22.32
CA GLU A 100 38.51 9.23 -21.48
C GLU A 100 37.19 9.63 -22.17
N LYS A 101 37.24 10.00 -23.46
CA LYS A 101 36.04 10.30 -24.25
C LYS A 101 35.10 9.09 -24.39
N GLN A 102 35.64 7.88 -24.54
CA GLN A 102 34.82 6.66 -24.62
C GLN A 102 34.12 6.37 -23.29
N LEU A 103 34.82 6.53 -22.16
CA LEU A 103 34.26 6.36 -20.82
C LEU A 103 33.13 7.36 -20.55
N VAL A 104 33.31 8.64 -20.90
CA VAL A 104 32.26 9.66 -20.78
C VAL A 104 31.02 9.26 -21.58
N LYS A 105 31.19 8.84 -22.84
CA LYS A 105 30.07 8.37 -23.68
C LYS A 105 29.34 7.16 -23.09
N GLN A 106 30.07 6.19 -22.52
CA GLN A 106 29.46 5.02 -21.87
C GLN A 106 28.65 5.41 -20.63
N ASN A 107 29.16 6.34 -19.83
CA ASN A 107 28.48 6.86 -18.65
C ASN A 107 27.22 7.67 -19.00
N ASP A 108 27.25 8.44 -20.09
CA ASP A 108 26.06 9.17 -20.54
C ASP A 108 24.95 8.22 -21.03
N VAL A 109 25.34 7.14 -21.73
CA VAL A 109 24.39 6.11 -22.20
C VAL A 109 23.78 5.35 -21.02
N SER A 110 24.58 4.98 -20.01
CA SER A 110 24.08 4.29 -18.82
C SER A 110 23.14 5.18 -18.00
N ASN A 111 23.46 6.46 -17.85
CA ASN A 111 22.59 7.46 -17.19
C ASN A 111 21.29 7.71 -17.95
N LYS A 112 21.33 7.76 -19.29
CA LYS A 112 20.11 7.87 -20.10
C LYS A 112 19.21 6.65 -19.93
N ARG A 113 19.77 5.44 -19.94
CA ARG A 113 19.04 4.17 -19.73
C ARG A 113 18.39 4.10 -18.35
N THR A 114 19.09 4.48 -17.28
CA THR A 114 18.51 4.51 -15.93
C THR A 114 17.38 5.54 -15.81
N SER A 115 17.52 6.72 -16.42
CA SER A 115 16.45 7.74 -16.43
C SER A 115 15.19 7.27 -17.17
N SER A 116 15.36 6.56 -18.30
CA SER A 116 14.25 6.01 -19.09
C SER A 116 13.53 4.91 -18.32
N ARG A 117 14.28 3.98 -17.72
CA ARG A 117 13.74 2.92 -16.88
C ARG A 117 12.94 3.46 -15.69
N LYS A 118 13.43 4.52 -15.02
CA LYS A 118 12.70 5.20 -13.95
C LYS A 118 11.39 5.84 -14.44
N ARG A 119 11.39 6.45 -15.63
CA ARG A 119 10.16 7.01 -16.24
C ARG A 119 9.13 5.92 -16.54
N ILE A 120 9.55 4.83 -17.16
CA ILE A 120 8.68 3.67 -17.46
C ILE A 120 8.10 3.08 -16.17
N SER A 121 8.94 2.85 -15.15
CA SER A 121 8.49 2.32 -13.85
C SER A 121 7.44 3.21 -13.18
N ARG A 122 7.62 4.54 -13.22
CA ARG A 122 6.64 5.51 -12.70
C ARG A 122 5.32 5.45 -13.49
N ALA A 123 5.39 5.33 -14.81
CA ALA A 123 4.19 5.20 -15.66
C ALA A 123 3.40 3.92 -15.33
N ILE A 124 4.08 2.78 -15.19
CA ILE A 124 3.47 1.51 -14.78
C ILE A 124 2.83 1.65 -13.40
N SER A 125 3.53 2.26 -12.43
CA SER A 125 2.97 2.47 -11.08
C SER A 125 1.70 3.32 -11.10
N ARG A 126 1.65 4.38 -11.92
CA ARG A 126 0.46 5.21 -12.10
C ARG A 126 -0.69 4.42 -12.74
N ALA A 127 -0.40 3.61 -13.75
CA ALA A 127 -1.39 2.74 -14.38
C ALA A 127 -1.99 1.73 -13.38
N ASN A 128 -1.15 1.06 -12.59
CA ASN A 128 -1.60 0.09 -11.58
C ASN A 128 -2.48 0.73 -10.50
N ARG A 129 -2.14 1.96 -10.06
CA ARG A 129 -3.01 2.72 -9.15
C ARG A 129 -4.38 3.02 -9.77
N LYS A 130 -4.41 3.35 -11.06
CA LYS A 130 -5.66 3.60 -11.79
C LYS A 130 -6.50 2.33 -11.95
N ILE A 131 -5.88 1.21 -12.30
CA ILE A 131 -6.53 -0.11 -12.36
C ILE A 131 -7.16 -0.43 -11.00
N HIS A 132 -6.40 -0.31 -9.91
CA HIS A 132 -6.91 -0.64 -8.59
C HIS A 132 -8.06 0.29 -8.13
N LYS A 133 -8.03 1.56 -8.53
CA LYS A 133 -9.15 2.49 -8.30
C LYS A 133 -10.40 2.04 -9.05
N LEU A 134 -10.26 1.71 -10.34
CA LEU A 134 -11.38 1.24 -11.17
C LEU A 134 -11.97 -0.08 -10.66
N GLU A 135 -11.14 -1.02 -10.19
CA GLU A 135 -11.61 -2.26 -9.57
C GLU A 135 -12.50 -1.99 -8.35
N LYS A 136 -12.12 -1.03 -7.50
CA LYS A 136 -12.93 -0.63 -6.34
C LYS A 136 -14.26 -0.01 -6.78
N GLU A 137 -14.24 0.87 -7.77
CA GLU A 137 -15.44 1.48 -8.35
C GLU A 137 -16.38 0.44 -8.96
N LEU A 138 -15.84 -0.54 -9.69
CA LEU A 138 -16.60 -1.65 -10.26
C LEU A 138 -17.24 -2.50 -9.14
N LYS A 139 -16.47 -2.84 -8.09
CA LYS A 139 -16.98 -3.59 -6.94
C LYS A 139 -18.12 -2.86 -6.22
N THR A 140 -17.98 -1.54 -6.02
CA THR A 140 -19.05 -0.74 -5.39
C THR A 140 -20.29 -0.62 -6.28
N SER A 141 -20.11 -0.45 -7.59
CA SER A 141 -21.22 -0.42 -8.56
C SER A 141 -21.96 -1.75 -8.61
N ASN A 142 -21.25 -2.88 -8.63
CA ASN A 142 -21.87 -4.21 -8.58
C ASN A 142 -22.69 -4.43 -7.30
N ARG A 143 -22.21 -3.95 -6.15
CA ARG A 143 -22.98 -3.98 -4.90
C ARG A 143 -24.28 -3.16 -5.01
N LYS A 144 -24.22 -1.97 -5.64
CA LYS A 144 -25.42 -1.15 -5.87
C LYS A 144 -26.41 -1.86 -6.80
N VAL A 145 -25.94 -2.41 -7.92
CA VAL A 145 -26.75 -3.19 -8.86
C VAL A 145 -27.42 -4.37 -8.15
N TRP A 146 -26.68 -5.11 -7.33
CA TRP A 146 -27.25 -6.22 -6.55
C TRP A 146 -28.36 -5.77 -5.59
N LYS A 147 -28.14 -4.67 -4.84
CA LYS A 147 -29.18 -4.10 -3.96
C LYS A 147 -30.43 -3.67 -4.73
N LEU A 148 -30.25 -3.03 -5.89
CA LEU A 148 -31.36 -2.61 -6.74
C LEU A 148 -32.13 -3.81 -7.29
N LYS A 149 -31.43 -4.86 -7.78
CA LYS A 149 -32.06 -6.11 -8.20
C LYS A 149 -32.92 -6.71 -7.09
N LYS A 150 -32.39 -6.77 -5.86
CA LYS A 150 -33.15 -7.27 -4.69
C LYS A 150 -34.40 -6.44 -4.41
N ARG A 151 -34.31 -5.10 -4.53
CA ARG A 151 -35.47 -4.20 -4.37
C ARG A 151 -36.51 -4.40 -5.47
N ILE A 152 -36.08 -4.55 -6.72
CA ILE A 152 -36.97 -4.85 -7.85
C ILE A 152 -37.69 -6.18 -7.62
N SER A 153 -36.99 -7.24 -7.18
CA SER A 153 -37.62 -8.53 -6.88
C SER A 153 -38.70 -8.41 -5.79
N ARG A 154 -38.42 -7.66 -4.71
CA ARG A 154 -39.41 -7.40 -3.64
C ARG A 154 -40.64 -6.65 -4.16
N LEU A 155 -40.43 -5.59 -4.96
CA LEU A 155 -41.53 -4.82 -5.54
C LEU A 155 -42.37 -5.66 -6.52
N LYS A 156 -41.73 -6.57 -7.27
CA LYS A 156 -42.45 -7.52 -8.13
C LYS A 156 -43.34 -8.48 -7.33
N ILE A 157 -42.83 -9.00 -6.20
CA ILE A 157 -43.61 -9.86 -5.29
C ILE A 157 -44.82 -9.10 -4.75
N VAL A 158 -44.61 -7.92 -4.14
CA VAL A 158 -45.70 -7.08 -3.61
C VAL A 158 -46.73 -6.72 -4.69
N LYS A 159 -46.28 -6.38 -5.91
CA LYS A 159 -47.17 -6.07 -7.03
C LYS A 159 -48.02 -7.27 -7.44
N ASN A 160 -47.47 -8.48 -7.40
CA ASN A 160 -48.22 -9.70 -7.73
C ASN A 160 -49.21 -10.06 -6.61
N GLU A 161 -48.82 -9.94 -5.34
CA GLU A 161 -49.71 -10.14 -4.17
C GLU A 161 -50.86 -9.11 -4.13
N SER A 162 -50.58 -7.85 -4.51
CA SER A 162 -51.60 -6.80 -4.61
C SER A 162 -52.61 -7.06 -5.74
N LYS A 163 -52.20 -7.78 -6.80
CA LYS A 163 -53.08 -8.18 -7.89
C LYS A 163 -53.92 -9.40 -7.52
N SER A 164 -53.39 -10.36 -6.76
CA SER A 164 -54.15 -11.51 -6.28
C SER A 164 -55.16 -11.11 -5.20
N ASN A 165 -54.81 -10.19 -4.29
CA ASN A 165 -55.71 -9.76 -3.21
C ASN A 165 -56.85 -8.84 -3.67
N LYS A 166 -56.69 -8.09 -4.77
CA LYS A 166 -57.79 -7.31 -5.37
C LYS A 166 -58.96 -8.16 -5.87
N ASN A 167 -58.75 -9.47 -6.07
CA ASN A 167 -59.81 -10.39 -6.47
C ASN A 167 -60.49 -11.10 -5.28
N GLN A 168 -60.01 -10.95 -4.04
CA GLN A 168 -60.54 -11.66 -2.87
C GLN A 168 -60.98 -10.78 -1.68
N GLN A 169 -60.60 -9.50 -1.61
CA GLN A 169 -60.90 -8.64 -0.45
C GLN A 169 -61.91 -7.53 -0.76
N ASN A 170 -63.16 -7.90 -0.98
CA ASN A 170 -64.26 -6.92 -0.97
C ASN A 170 -65.28 -7.11 0.15
N LYS A 171 -65.10 -8.03 1.13
CA LYS A 171 -66.12 -8.15 2.20
C LYS A 171 -65.70 -8.29 3.68
N GLU A 172 -64.56 -8.83 4.11
CA GLU A 172 -64.57 -9.40 5.49
C GLU A 172 -63.51 -9.00 6.52
N ASN A 173 -62.50 -8.16 6.22
CA ASN A 173 -61.51 -7.78 7.25
C ASN A 173 -61.21 -6.28 7.26
N ILE A 174 -62.18 -5.46 7.67
CA ILE A 174 -61.94 -4.04 7.96
C ILE A 174 -61.29 -3.97 9.34
N THR A 175 -60.00 -3.60 9.39
CA THR A 175 -59.36 -3.34 10.68
C THR A 175 -59.97 -2.08 11.32
N PRO A 176 -59.99 -1.96 12.67
CA PRO A 176 -60.58 -0.80 13.35
C PRO A 176 -59.92 0.54 12.94
N LEU A 177 -58.65 0.49 12.51
CA LEU A 177 -57.93 1.64 11.96
C LEU A 177 -58.50 2.06 10.58
N THR A 178 -58.75 1.10 9.69
CA THR A 178 -59.38 1.38 8.38
C THR A 178 -60.82 1.85 8.53
N SER A 179 -61.60 1.30 9.48
CA SER A 179 -62.96 1.80 9.78
C SER A 179 -62.92 3.26 10.20
N ALA A 180 -62.01 3.62 11.11
CA ALA A 180 -61.86 5.01 11.55
C ALA A 180 -61.43 5.96 10.41
N ASP A 181 -60.59 5.48 9.49
CA ASP A 181 -60.18 6.26 8.32
C ASP A 181 -61.33 6.46 7.33
N ASP A 182 -62.16 5.44 7.12
CA ASP A 182 -63.32 5.51 6.23
C ASP A 182 -64.43 6.38 6.82
N GLU A 183 -64.70 6.30 8.13
CA GLU A 183 -65.62 7.19 8.84
C GLU A 183 -65.19 8.65 8.75
N MET A 184 -63.89 8.93 8.94
CA MET A 184 -63.38 10.29 8.78
C MET A 184 -63.53 10.79 7.33
N ARG A 185 -63.24 9.94 6.34
CA ARG A 185 -63.42 10.28 4.92
C ARG A 185 -64.88 10.47 4.54
N TYR A 186 -65.79 9.69 5.12
CA TYR A 186 -67.23 9.84 4.93
C TYR A 186 -67.72 11.22 5.38
N VAL A 187 -67.13 11.76 6.44
CA VAL A 187 -67.41 13.12 6.95
C VAL A 187 -66.56 14.20 6.24
N GLY A 188 -65.78 13.84 5.22
CA GLY A 188 -64.95 14.77 4.46
C GLY A 188 -63.66 15.22 5.16
N LEU A 189 -63.26 14.55 6.25
CA LEU A 189 -62.03 14.83 6.99
C LEU A 189 -60.87 13.96 6.50
N GLU A 190 -59.67 14.56 6.43
CA GLU A 190 -58.47 13.83 6.02
C GLU A 190 -57.77 13.18 7.23
N PRO A 191 -57.60 11.83 7.27
CA PRO A 191 -57.01 11.13 8.41
C PRO A 191 -55.58 11.53 8.77
N SER A 192 -54.83 12.05 7.80
CA SER A 192 -53.47 12.54 7.98
C SER A 192 -53.41 13.81 8.85
N LYS A 193 -54.41 14.69 8.70
CA LYS A 193 -54.50 16.02 9.32
C LYS A 193 -55.08 15.96 10.73
N TYR A 194 -56.10 15.12 10.96
CA TYR A 194 -56.84 15.07 12.24
C TYR A 194 -56.50 13.82 13.08
N LYS A 195 -55.22 13.65 13.42
CA LYS A 195 -54.69 12.45 14.12
C LYS A 195 -55.38 12.18 15.47
N THR A 196 -55.75 13.22 16.21
CA THR A 196 -56.40 13.07 17.52
C THR A 196 -57.81 12.50 17.40
N ILE A 197 -58.57 12.96 16.41
CA ILE A 197 -59.93 12.47 16.13
C ILE A 197 -59.86 11.03 15.63
N ARG A 198 -58.95 10.76 14.70
CA ARG A 198 -58.66 9.42 14.19
C ARG A 198 -58.37 8.40 15.30
N ARG A 199 -57.52 8.76 16.28
CA ARG A 199 -57.21 7.88 17.42
C ARG A 199 -58.42 7.63 18.32
N LYS A 200 -59.25 8.65 18.55
CA LYS A 200 -60.50 8.51 19.34
C LYS A 200 -61.49 7.58 18.64
N LEU A 201 -61.67 7.71 17.33
CA LEU A 201 -62.53 6.83 16.53
C LEU A 201 -61.98 5.40 16.49
N GLN A 202 -60.67 5.23 16.29
CA GLN A 202 -60.05 3.91 16.33
C GLN A 202 -60.29 3.22 17.68
N PHE A 203 -60.11 3.95 18.79
CA PHE A 203 -60.36 3.41 20.13
C PHE A 203 -61.85 3.07 20.34
N HIS A 204 -62.75 3.93 19.85
CA HIS A 204 -64.19 3.66 19.89
C HIS A 204 -64.56 2.38 19.12
N ASN A 205 -64.02 2.20 17.92
CA ASN A 205 -64.31 1.04 17.09
C ASN A 205 -63.81 -0.26 17.71
N VAL A 206 -62.62 -0.25 18.32
CA VAL A 206 -62.11 -1.38 19.11
C VAL A 206 -63.06 -1.71 20.27
N LEU A 207 -63.50 -0.70 21.04
CA LEU A 207 -64.42 -0.92 22.15
C LEU A 207 -65.78 -1.46 21.69
N VAL A 208 -66.31 -0.96 20.56
CA VAL A 208 -67.57 -1.46 20.00
C VAL A 208 -67.44 -2.91 19.54
N GLU A 209 -66.32 -3.28 18.92
CA GLU A 209 -66.03 -4.67 18.55
C GLU A 209 -65.91 -5.58 19.78
N GLU A 210 -65.19 -5.15 20.82
CA GLU A 210 -65.07 -5.89 22.08
C GLU A 210 -66.43 -6.07 22.78
N ILE A 211 -67.25 -5.02 22.84
CA ILE A 211 -68.61 -5.09 23.43
C ILE A 211 -69.51 -6.02 22.61
N LYS A 212 -69.47 -5.94 21.28
CA LYS A 212 -70.23 -6.85 20.40
C LYS A 212 -69.81 -8.30 20.57
N ALA A 213 -68.53 -8.56 20.83
CA ALA A 213 -68.01 -9.90 21.05
C ALA A 213 -68.43 -10.49 22.40
N VAL A 214 -68.56 -9.66 23.45
CA VAL A 214 -68.96 -10.09 24.79
C VAL A 214 -70.48 -10.24 24.91
N ASP A 215 -71.27 -9.29 24.41
CA ASP A 215 -72.74 -9.34 24.43
C ASP A 215 -73.34 -8.60 23.21
N PRO A 216 -73.82 -9.33 22.18
CA PRO A 216 -74.33 -8.71 20.95
C PRO A 216 -75.58 -7.84 21.18
N CYS A 217 -76.31 -8.06 22.27
CA CYS A 217 -77.50 -7.29 22.65
C CYS A 217 -77.19 -5.99 23.43
N PHE A 218 -75.97 -5.81 23.95
CA PHE A 218 -75.63 -4.69 24.84
C PHE A 218 -75.57 -3.34 24.11
N THR A 219 -75.16 -3.36 22.84
CA THR A 219 -75.02 -2.16 21.99
C THR A 219 -76.35 -1.44 21.73
N LYS A 220 -77.48 -2.16 21.74
CA LYS A 220 -78.83 -1.58 21.57
C LYS A 220 -79.24 -0.69 22.76
N ASN A 221 -78.71 -0.93 23.95
CA ASN A 221 -79.09 -0.19 25.16
C ASN A 221 -78.24 1.07 25.39
N ILE A 222 -76.99 1.10 24.89
CA ILE A 222 -76.11 2.28 24.96
C ILE A 222 -76.61 3.38 24.00
N VAL A 223 -77.05 3.00 22.80
CA VAL A 223 -77.60 3.96 21.81
C VAL A 223 -78.94 4.56 22.27
N ASN A 224 -79.69 3.84 23.11
CA ASN A 224 -81.01 4.27 23.62
C ASN A 224 -80.95 4.93 25.02
N GLY A 225 -79.77 5.25 25.55
CA GLY A 225 -79.62 6.06 26.77
C GLY A 225 -80.03 5.39 28.10
N LYS A 226 -80.29 4.08 28.13
CA LYS A 226 -80.65 3.34 29.35
C LYS A 226 -79.46 2.56 29.88
N VAL A 227 -78.58 3.23 30.63
CA VAL A 227 -77.53 2.57 31.42
C VAL A 227 -77.90 2.66 32.91
N THR A 228 -78.55 1.62 33.43
CA THR A 228 -78.78 1.50 34.88
C THR A 228 -77.45 1.16 35.57
N LYS A 229 -77.07 2.02 36.53
CA LYS A 229 -75.92 1.85 37.44
C LYS A 229 -75.82 0.40 37.94
N LYS A 230 -74.63 -0.18 37.79
CA LYS A 230 -74.02 -1.36 38.47
C LYS A 230 -73.57 -2.45 37.49
N PHE A 231 -72.48 -2.18 36.77
CA PHE A 231 -71.60 -3.25 36.34
C PHE A 231 -70.18 -2.96 36.83
N LYS A 232 -69.71 -3.84 37.72
CA LYS A 232 -68.36 -3.83 38.27
C LYS A 232 -67.45 -4.40 37.20
N MET A 233 -66.59 -3.57 36.60
CA MET A 233 -65.63 -4.01 35.57
C MET A 233 -64.77 -5.15 36.13
N LYS A 234 -64.93 -6.36 35.59
CA LYS A 234 -63.94 -7.43 35.76
C LYS A 234 -63.01 -7.37 34.55
N SER A 235 -61.80 -6.85 34.74
CA SER A 235 -60.76 -6.83 33.70
C SER A 235 -60.26 -8.25 33.44
N ILE A 236 -60.29 -8.69 32.18
CA ILE A 236 -59.79 -10.01 31.72
C ILE A 236 -58.25 -10.11 31.84
N THR A 237 -57.55 -8.99 32.02
CA THR A 237 -56.08 -8.95 32.13
C THR A 237 -55.50 -9.58 33.39
N SER A 238 -56.31 -10.00 34.38
CA SER A 238 -55.82 -10.64 35.60
C SER A 238 -55.60 -12.16 35.49
N GLN A 239 -55.93 -12.80 34.35
CA GLN A 239 -55.85 -14.26 34.21
C GLN A 239 -54.66 -14.81 33.41
N VAL A 240 -53.80 -13.96 32.83
CA VAL A 240 -52.71 -14.43 31.94
C VAL A 240 -51.33 -14.16 32.54
N PHE A 241 -51.05 -14.65 33.75
CA PHE A 241 -49.69 -14.79 34.27
C PHE A 241 -49.63 -15.86 35.37
N ARG A 242 -49.93 -17.11 35.03
CA ARG A 242 -49.44 -18.28 35.77
C ARG A 242 -49.29 -19.44 34.81
N TYR A 243 -48.07 -19.67 34.34
CA TYR A 243 -47.58 -21.02 34.07
C TYR A 243 -46.12 -21.12 34.56
N PRO A 244 -45.74 -22.29 35.13
CA PRO A 244 -44.43 -22.56 35.71
C PRO A 244 -43.31 -22.72 34.67
#